data_AF-A0A379X065-F1
#
_entry.id   AF-A0A379X065-F1
#
_cell.length_a   1.000
_cell.length_b   1.000
_cell.length_c   1.000
_cell.angle_alpha   90.00
_cell.angle_beta   90.00
_cell.angle_gamma   90.00
#
_symmetry.space_group_name_H-M   'P 1'
#
loop_
_entity.id
_entity.type
_entity.pdbx_description
1 polymer ?
#
loop_
_entity_poly.entity_id
_entity_poly.type
_entity_poly.pdbx_seq_one_letter_code
_entity_poly.pdbx_strand_id
1 'polypeptide(L)'
;MLIEELLVQEGIMDEGESLYSPGNIMLMHHVTAALRAHALFTRDVDYIVKDGEVIIVDEHTGRTMQGRRWSDGLHQAVEAKEGVEIQNENQTLASITFQNYFRLYEKLAGMTGTADTEAFEFSSIYKLDTVVVPTNRPMIRKDLPDLVYMTEAEKSRPLSKILKSVPRTVSQCWSGRFLSRNLKWSPES
;
A
#
# COMPACT_ATOMS: atom_id res chain seq x y z
N MET A 1 -17.23 -35.74 -10.59
CA MET A 1 -16.54 -36.09 -9.35
C MET A 1 -16.41 -34.81 -8.54
N LEU A 2 -16.95 -34.81 -7.32
CA LEU A 2 -16.83 -33.68 -6.41
C LEU A 2 -15.37 -33.57 -5.96
N ILE A 3 -14.90 -32.35 -5.69
CA ILE A 3 -13.50 -32.14 -5.31
C ILE A 3 -13.16 -32.83 -3.98
N GLU A 4 -14.13 -32.92 -3.08
CA GLU A 4 -14.03 -33.64 -1.81
C GLU A 4 -13.75 -35.14 -2.04
N GLU A 5 -14.41 -35.77 -3.02
CA GLU A 5 -14.20 -37.18 -3.36
C GLU A 5 -12.76 -37.43 -3.83
N LEU A 6 -12.22 -36.51 -4.64
CA LEU A 6 -10.85 -36.60 -5.14
C LEU A 6 -9.82 -36.40 -4.03
N LEU A 7 -10.07 -35.47 -3.10
CA LEU A 7 -9.20 -35.25 -1.95
C LEU A 7 -9.16 -36.46 -0.99
N VAL A 8 -10.29 -37.14 -0.82
CA VAL A 8 -10.37 -38.38 -0.04
C VAL A 8 -9.63 -39.53 -0.74
N GLN A 9 -9.79 -39.67 -2.05
CA GLN A 9 -9.09 -40.70 -2.83
C GLN A 9 -7.56 -40.57 -2.76
N GLU A 10 -7.05 -39.33 -2.76
CA GLU A 10 -5.62 -39.03 -2.65
C GLU A 10 -5.11 -39.05 -1.19
N GLY A 11 -5.97 -39.34 -0.21
CA GLY A 11 -5.61 -39.42 1.20
C GLY A 11 -5.25 -38.07 1.84
N ILE A 12 -5.72 -36.96 1.27
CA ILE A 12 -5.47 -35.60 1.77
C ILE A 12 -6.55 -35.19 2.80
N MET A 13 -7.75 -35.77 2.70
CA MET A 13 -8.89 -35.52 3.60
C MET A 13 -9.49 -36.84 4.07
N ASP A 14 -10.00 -36.88 5.30
CA ASP A 14 -10.64 -38.08 5.88
C ASP A 14 -12.04 -38.32 5.31
N GLU A 15 -12.45 -39.60 5.26
CA GLU A 15 -13.80 -39.99 4.82
C GLU A 15 -14.88 -39.39 5.71
N GLY A 16 -15.83 -38.67 5.09
CA GLY A 16 -16.96 -38.04 5.79
C GLY A 16 -16.66 -36.67 6.38
N GLU A 17 -15.43 -36.16 6.24
CA GLU A 17 -15.10 -34.77 6.56
C GLU A 17 -15.52 -33.82 5.42
N SER A 18 -15.94 -32.61 5.77
CA SER A 18 -16.26 -31.57 4.79
C SER A 18 -15.06 -30.64 4.59
N LEU A 19 -14.87 -30.16 3.36
CA LEU A 19 -13.88 -29.15 3.02
C LEU A 19 -14.15 -27.79 3.72
N TYR A 20 -15.40 -27.57 4.16
CA TYR A 20 -15.80 -26.37 4.89
C TYR A 20 -15.60 -26.49 6.42
N SER A 21 -15.01 -27.59 6.90
CA SER A 21 -14.69 -27.76 8.32
C SER A 21 -13.65 -26.71 8.77
N PRO A 22 -13.71 -26.20 10.02
CA PRO A 22 -12.67 -25.31 10.54
C PRO A 22 -11.26 -25.90 10.54
N GLY A 23 -11.13 -27.23 10.55
CA GLY A 23 -9.85 -27.93 10.42
C GLY A 23 -9.24 -27.82 9.02
N ASN A 24 -10.08 -27.69 7.99
CA ASN A 24 -9.68 -27.71 6.59
C ASN A 24 -9.56 -26.33 5.93
N ILE A 25 -9.55 -25.25 6.70
CA ILE A 25 -9.48 -23.88 6.17
C ILE A 25 -8.26 -23.68 5.25
N MET A 26 -7.10 -24.20 5.64
CA MET A 26 -5.87 -24.11 4.84
C MET A 26 -5.97 -24.93 3.55
N LEU A 27 -6.55 -26.14 3.62
CA LEU A 27 -6.76 -27.00 2.47
C LEU A 27 -7.72 -26.35 1.47
N MET A 28 -8.84 -25.81 1.95
CA MET A 28 -9.80 -25.05 1.14
C MET A 28 -9.13 -23.84 0.46
N HIS A 29 -8.27 -23.12 1.19
CA HIS A 29 -7.50 -22.02 0.62
C HIS A 29 -6.60 -22.47 -0.53
N HIS A 30 -5.84 -23.57 -0.37
CA HIS A 30 -5.00 -24.11 -1.44
C HIS A 30 -5.81 -24.63 -2.65
N VAL A 31 -6.92 -25.33 -2.40
CA VAL A 31 -7.81 -25.83 -3.45
C VAL A 31 -8.39 -24.68 -4.28
N THR A 32 -8.88 -23.62 -3.62
CA THR A 32 -9.44 -22.45 -4.31
C THR A 32 -8.36 -21.70 -5.10
N ALA A 33 -7.13 -21.58 -4.58
CA ALA A 33 -6.00 -21.02 -5.31
C ALA A 33 -5.63 -21.86 -6.54
N ALA A 34 -5.59 -23.19 -6.41
CA ALA A 34 -5.32 -24.12 -7.51
C ALA A 34 -6.38 -24.04 -8.62
N LEU A 35 -7.66 -24.00 -8.24
CA LEU A 35 -8.76 -23.84 -9.20
C LEU A 35 -8.67 -22.50 -9.95
N ARG A 36 -8.36 -21.41 -9.24
CA ARG A 36 -8.15 -20.09 -9.86
C ARG A 36 -6.96 -20.13 -10.82
N ALA A 37 -5.82 -20.65 -10.39
CA ALA A 37 -4.62 -20.79 -11.24
C ALA A 37 -4.90 -21.63 -12.50
N HIS A 38 -5.72 -22.66 -12.39
CA HIS A 38 -6.05 -23.53 -13.51
C HIS A 38 -7.07 -22.91 -14.47
N ALA A 39 -8.13 -22.28 -13.96
CA ALA A 39 -9.27 -21.83 -14.76
C ALA A 39 -9.19 -20.37 -15.22
N LEU A 40 -8.54 -19.50 -14.45
CA LEU A 40 -8.52 -18.06 -14.69
C LEU A 40 -7.19 -17.54 -15.24
N PHE A 41 -6.09 -18.26 -15.01
CA PHE A 41 -4.76 -17.82 -15.42
C PHE A 41 -4.22 -18.72 -16.52
N THR A 42 -3.91 -18.12 -17.67
CA THR A 42 -3.49 -18.81 -18.88
C THR A 42 -2.02 -18.49 -19.19
N ARG A 43 -1.25 -19.54 -19.46
CA ARG A 43 0.13 -19.43 -19.92
C ARG A 43 0.19 -18.69 -21.25
N ASP A 44 1.24 -17.89 -21.43
CA ASP A 44 1.51 -17.03 -22.58
C ASP A 44 0.51 -15.86 -22.77
N VAL A 45 -0.40 -15.65 -21.82
CA VAL A 45 -1.32 -14.50 -21.77
C VAL A 45 -1.13 -13.74 -20.45
N ASP A 46 -1.41 -14.40 -19.33
CA ASP A 46 -1.35 -13.77 -17.99
C ASP A 46 0.05 -13.91 -17.35
N TYR A 47 0.78 -14.95 -17.74
CA TYR A 47 2.14 -15.21 -17.31
C TYR A 47 2.91 -16.02 -18.35
N ILE A 48 4.23 -16.00 -18.22
CA ILE A 48 5.14 -16.89 -18.94
C ILE A 48 6.00 -17.65 -17.94
N VAL A 49 6.45 -18.84 -18.34
CA VAL A 49 7.45 -19.60 -17.59
C VAL A 49 8.79 -19.45 -18.29
N LYS A 50 9.77 -18.86 -17.61
CA LYS A 50 11.11 -18.63 -18.17
C LYS A 50 12.15 -18.95 -17.10
N ASP A 51 13.19 -19.69 -17.49
CA ASP A 51 14.32 -20.05 -16.62
C ASP A 51 13.89 -20.76 -15.31
N GLY A 52 12.76 -21.48 -15.36
CA GLY A 52 12.19 -22.12 -14.17
C GLY A 52 11.53 -21.14 -13.20
N GLU A 53 11.07 -19.97 -13.68
CA GLU A 53 10.32 -19.00 -12.88
C GLU A 53 9.03 -18.57 -13.61
N VAL A 54 7.98 -18.32 -12.83
CA VAL A 54 6.71 -17.76 -13.32
C VAL A 54 6.82 -16.23 -13.34
N ILE A 55 6.72 -15.62 -14.52
CA ILE A 55 6.79 -14.17 -14.71
C ILE A 55 5.43 -13.66 -15.16
N ILE A 56 4.86 -12.73 -14.39
CA ILE A 56 3.56 -12.14 -14.68
C ILE A 56 3.67 -11.21 -15.90
N VAL A 57 2.68 -11.27 -16.78
CA VAL A 57 2.53 -10.36 -17.92
C VAL A 57 1.43 -9.36 -17.60
N ASP A 58 1.72 -8.08 -17.84
CA ASP A 58 0.74 -7.00 -17.69
C ASP A 58 -0.27 -7.07 -18.86
N GLU A 59 -1.56 -7.25 -18.55
CA GLU A 59 -2.64 -7.41 -19.54
C GLU A 59 -2.76 -6.23 -20.52
N HIS A 60 -2.46 -5.00 -20.07
CA HIS A 60 -2.67 -3.79 -20.87
C HIS A 60 -1.47 -3.49 -21.76
N THR A 61 -0.26 -3.78 -21.28
CA THR A 61 0.98 -3.38 -21.94
C THR A 61 1.77 -4.54 -22.54
N GLY A 62 1.44 -5.78 -22.18
CA GLY A 62 2.18 -6.99 -22.54
C GLY A 62 3.59 -7.05 -21.93
N ARG A 63 3.89 -6.19 -20.95
CA ARG A 63 5.22 -6.12 -20.34
C ARG A 63 5.36 -7.19 -19.27
N THR A 64 6.51 -7.85 -19.27
CA THR A 64 6.89 -8.79 -18.21
C THR A 64 7.22 -8.03 -16.92
N MET A 65 6.55 -8.40 -15.83
CA MET A 65 6.75 -7.81 -14.51
C MET A 65 7.61 -8.71 -13.62
N GLN A 66 8.92 -8.72 -13.88
CA GLN A 66 9.88 -9.48 -13.08
C GLN A 66 9.86 -9.05 -11.60
N GLY A 67 9.95 -10.02 -10.70
CA GLY A 67 9.94 -9.80 -9.25
C GLY A 67 8.56 -9.52 -8.64
N ARG A 68 7.50 -9.43 -9.45
CA ARG A 68 6.12 -9.40 -8.93
C ARG A 68 5.59 -10.81 -8.76
N ARG A 69 4.92 -11.05 -7.64
CA ARG A 69 4.20 -12.29 -7.32
C ARG A 69 2.73 -11.96 -7.06
N TRP A 70 1.84 -12.90 -7.37
CA TRP A 70 0.46 -12.81 -6.89
C TRP A 70 0.41 -13.24 -5.42
N SER A 71 -0.41 -12.55 -4.63
CA SER A 71 -0.61 -12.88 -3.21
C SER A 71 -1.59 -14.04 -3.02
N ASP A 72 -1.81 -14.45 -1.76
CA ASP A 72 -2.92 -15.33 -1.37
C ASP A 72 -2.77 -16.76 -1.95
N GLY A 73 -1.54 -17.27 -1.94
CA GLY A 73 -1.20 -18.62 -2.43
C GLY A 73 -1.29 -18.82 -3.95
N LEU A 74 -1.77 -17.82 -4.70
CA LEU A 74 -2.06 -17.97 -6.14
C LEU A 74 -0.79 -18.18 -6.97
N HIS A 75 0.31 -17.50 -6.63
CA HIS A 75 1.55 -17.64 -7.39
C HIS A 75 2.15 -19.04 -7.21
N GLN A 76 2.10 -19.58 -5.99
CA GLN A 76 2.50 -20.95 -5.69
C GLN A 76 1.61 -21.96 -6.42
N ALA A 77 0.31 -21.70 -6.52
CA ALA A 77 -0.61 -22.55 -7.27
C ALA A 77 -0.28 -22.57 -8.78
N VAL A 78 0.16 -21.44 -9.35
CA VAL A 78 0.64 -21.39 -10.75
C VAL A 78 2.00 -22.08 -10.90
N GLU A 79 2.94 -21.88 -9.97
CA GLU A 79 4.22 -22.60 -9.93
C GLU A 79 3.98 -24.12 -9.89
N ALA A 80 3.07 -24.59 -9.03
CA ALA A 80 2.68 -25.99 -8.92
C ALA A 80 2.01 -26.53 -10.20
N LYS A 81 1.10 -25.74 -10.81
CA LYS A 81 0.44 -26.08 -12.09
C LYS A 81 1.45 -26.31 -13.22
N GLU A 82 2.50 -25.50 -13.27
CA GLU A 82 3.53 -25.57 -14.33
C GLU A 82 4.70 -26.50 -13.98
N GLY A 83 4.68 -27.14 -12.80
CA GLY A 83 5.75 -28.04 -12.35
C GLY A 83 7.07 -27.32 -12.05
N VAL A 84 6.99 -26.04 -11.68
CA VAL A 84 8.13 -25.19 -11.36
C VAL A 84 8.46 -25.29 -9.86
N GLU A 85 9.71 -24.99 -9.47
CA GLU A 85 10.08 -24.92 -8.06
C GLU A 85 9.22 -23.90 -7.32
N ILE A 86 8.45 -24.38 -6.34
CA ILE A 86 7.55 -23.56 -5.54
C ILE A 86 8.39 -22.77 -4.54
N GLN A 87 8.36 -21.46 -4.67
CA GLN A 87 9.05 -20.60 -3.71
C GLN A 87 8.15 -20.36 -2.49
N ASN A 88 8.76 -20.42 -1.31
CA ASN A 88 8.04 -20.16 -0.06
C ASN A 88 7.49 -18.74 -0.04
N GLU A 89 6.25 -18.59 0.44
CA GLU A 89 5.70 -17.26 0.69
C GLU A 89 6.47 -16.57 1.80
N ASN A 90 6.66 -15.26 1.68
CA ASN A 90 7.10 -14.45 2.81
C ASN A 90 5.96 -14.42 3.83
N GLN A 91 6.02 -15.29 4.82
CA GLN A 91 5.06 -15.32 5.92
C GLN A 91 5.33 -14.15 6.86
N THR A 92 4.30 -13.37 7.17
CA THR A 92 4.38 -12.35 8.21
C THR A 92 4.38 -13.03 9.57
N LEU A 93 5.56 -13.14 10.20
CA LEU A 93 5.72 -13.77 11.51
C LEU A 93 5.13 -12.93 12.65
N ALA A 94 5.23 -11.62 12.55
CA ALA A 94 4.71 -10.69 13.54
C ALA A 94 4.25 -9.40 12.85
N SER A 95 3.08 -8.91 13.25
CA SER A 95 2.54 -7.64 12.80
C SER A 95 1.87 -6.93 13.96
N ILE A 96 2.09 -5.63 14.09
CA ILE A 96 1.37 -4.77 15.02
C ILE A 96 1.09 -3.44 14.33
N THR A 97 -0.10 -2.90 14.56
CA THR A 97 -0.43 -1.56 14.07
C THR A 97 0.23 -0.50 14.96
N PHE A 98 0.56 0.67 14.43
CA PHE A 98 1.13 1.75 15.25
C PHE A 98 0.22 2.12 16.42
N GLN A 99 -1.11 2.09 16.22
CA GLN A 99 -2.07 2.38 17.29
C GLN A 99 -1.91 1.42 18.47
N ASN A 100 -1.83 0.11 18.20
CA ASN A 100 -1.67 -0.90 19.25
C ASN A 100 -0.26 -0.89 19.82
N TYR A 101 0.75 -0.62 19.00
CA TYR A 101 2.13 -0.54 19.44
C TYR A 101 2.33 0.57 20.48
N PHE A 102 1.80 1.77 20.24
CA PHE A 102 1.91 2.87 21.20
C PHE A 102 1.13 2.65 22.50
N ARG A 103 0.07 1.82 22.48
CA ARG A 103 -0.69 1.44 23.69
C ARG A 103 0.09 0.53 24.63
N LEU A 104 1.17 -0.11 24.17
CA LEU A 104 2.02 -0.96 25.02
C LEU A 104 2.92 -0.15 25.97
N TYR A 105 3.12 1.15 25.70
CA TYR A 105 3.96 1.99 26.54
C TYR A 105 3.21 2.40 27.81
N GLU A 106 3.84 2.26 28.98
CA GLU A 106 3.29 2.72 30.26
C GLU A 106 3.04 4.23 30.29
N LYS A 107 3.86 4.99 29.56
CA LYS A 107 3.76 6.44 29.42
C LYS A 107 3.85 6.83 27.95
N LEU A 108 2.83 7.51 27.46
CA LEU A 108 2.75 8.01 26.10
C LEU A 108 2.51 9.53 26.14
N ALA A 109 3.28 10.26 25.35
CA ALA A 109 3.13 11.71 25.17
C ALA A 109 3.61 12.08 23.76
N GLY A 110 3.09 13.18 23.21
CA GLY A 110 3.45 13.66 21.88
C GLY A 110 3.40 15.18 21.79
N MET A 111 4.07 15.73 20.77
CA MET A 111 4.07 17.16 20.47
C MET A 111 3.86 17.38 18.98
N THR A 112 2.99 18.31 18.62
CA THR A 112 2.77 18.76 17.24
C THR A 112 2.15 20.15 17.26
N GLY A 113 2.36 20.92 16.20
CA GLY A 113 1.79 22.25 16.03
C GLY A 113 0.31 22.26 15.60
N THR A 114 -0.25 21.10 15.25
CA THR A 114 -1.58 20.98 14.63
C THR A 114 -2.45 19.89 15.26
N ALA A 115 -2.19 19.50 16.51
CA ALA A 115 -2.97 18.43 17.17
C ALA A 115 -4.41 18.83 17.50
N ASP A 116 -4.72 20.13 17.57
CA ASP A 116 -6.01 20.62 18.06
C ASP A 116 -7.20 20.10 17.23
N THR A 117 -7.02 19.94 15.91
CA THR A 117 -8.07 19.39 15.03
C THR A 117 -8.35 17.91 15.29
N GLU A 118 -7.32 17.15 15.69
CA GLU A 118 -7.39 15.70 15.92
C GLU A 118 -7.49 15.33 17.40
N ALA A 119 -7.77 16.31 18.27
CA ALA A 119 -7.79 16.12 19.72
C ALA A 119 -8.74 15.00 20.17
N PHE A 120 -9.90 14.89 19.51
CA PHE A 120 -10.88 13.84 19.79
C PHE A 120 -10.36 12.43 19.43
N GLU A 121 -9.63 12.30 18.33
CA GLU A 121 -9.02 11.03 17.94
C GLU A 121 -7.92 10.62 18.93
N PHE A 122 -7.07 11.57 19.34
CA PHE A 122 -6.03 11.30 20.34
C PHE A 122 -6.59 10.83 21.68
N SER A 123 -7.68 11.46 22.15
CA SER A 123 -8.33 11.06 23.39
C SER A 123 -9.04 9.71 23.28
N SER A 124 -9.75 9.45 22.18
CA SER A 124 -10.48 8.19 21.99
C SER A 124 -9.55 6.99 21.78
N ILE A 125 -8.51 7.14 20.96
CA ILE A 125 -7.59 6.05 20.57
C ILE A 125 -6.48 5.85 21.61
N TYR A 126 -5.86 6.92 22.10
CA TYR A 126 -4.65 6.84 22.93
C TYR A 126 -4.84 7.31 24.36
N LYS A 127 -6.03 7.80 24.73
CA LYS A 127 -6.28 8.43 26.05
C LYS A 127 -5.34 9.61 26.31
N LEU A 128 -4.99 10.34 25.25
CA LEU A 128 -4.14 11.53 25.31
C LEU A 128 -5.00 12.78 25.21
N ASP A 129 -4.86 13.66 26.19
CA ASP A 129 -5.46 14.99 26.14
C ASP A 129 -4.57 15.92 25.32
N THR A 130 -5.19 16.72 24.46
CA THR A 130 -4.49 17.74 23.67
C THR A 130 -4.61 19.08 24.36
N VAL A 131 -3.47 19.71 24.66
CA VAL A 131 -3.41 21.03 25.29
C VAL A 131 -2.77 22.01 24.33
N VAL A 132 -3.48 23.10 24.01
CA VAL A 132 -2.96 24.18 23.17
C VAL A 132 -2.04 25.08 24.01
N VAL A 133 -0.74 24.97 23.78
CA VAL A 133 0.26 25.80 24.44
C VAL A 133 0.35 27.15 23.71
N PRO A 134 0.27 28.30 24.43
CA PRO A 134 0.36 29.61 23.79
C PRO A 134 1.75 29.86 23.19
N THR A 135 1.81 30.62 22.11
CA THR A 135 3.06 30.95 21.43
C THR A 135 3.88 31.96 22.26
N ASN A 136 5.21 31.78 22.29
CA ASN A 136 6.12 32.71 22.98
C ASN A 136 6.08 34.15 22.41
N ARG A 137 5.67 34.31 21.15
CA ARG A 137 5.53 35.62 20.48
C ARG A 137 4.15 35.74 19.82
N PRO A 138 3.61 36.95 19.68
CA PRO A 138 2.39 37.17 18.89
C PRO A 138 2.56 36.68 17.45
N MET A 139 1.59 35.92 16.95
CA MET A 139 1.60 35.41 15.59
C MET A 139 1.22 36.54 14.61
N ILE A 140 2.15 36.88 13.70
CA ILE A 140 1.97 37.94 12.69
C ILE A 140 1.90 37.39 11.25
N ARG A 141 1.75 36.06 11.11
CA ARG A 141 1.70 35.41 9.79
C ARG A 141 0.42 35.84 9.07
N LYS A 142 0.55 36.24 7.81
CA LYS A 142 -0.58 36.58 6.95
C LYS A 142 -0.95 35.36 6.10
N ASP A 143 -2.02 34.68 6.46
CA ASP A 143 -2.56 33.58 5.67
C ASP A 143 -3.50 34.15 4.61
N LEU A 144 -3.10 34.01 3.34
CA LEU A 144 -3.88 34.47 2.19
C LEU A 144 -4.90 33.38 1.79
N PRO A 145 -6.07 33.76 1.25
CA PRO A 145 -7.05 32.79 0.77
C PRO A 145 -6.52 31.99 -0.42
N ASP A 146 -7.05 30.77 -0.57
CA ASP A 146 -6.67 29.87 -1.65
C ASP A 146 -7.08 30.42 -3.03
N LEU A 147 -6.19 30.24 -4.01
CA LEU A 147 -6.45 30.56 -5.42
C LEU A 147 -6.70 29.27 -6.20
N VAL A 148 -7.95 29.07 -6.64
CA VAL A 148 -8.38 27.89 -7.40
C VAL A 148 -8.48 28.24 -8.89
N TYR A 149 -7.96 27.36 -9.75
CA TYR A 149 -7.91 27.55 -11.21
C TYR A 149 -8.54 26.33 -11.91
N MET A 150 -9.13 26.55 -13.09
CA MET A 150 -9.79 25.48 -13.85
C MET A 150 -8.81 24.47 -14.42
N THR A 151 -7.62 24.94 -14.83
CA THR A 151 -6.57 24.08 -15.39
C THR A 151 -5.23 24.22 -14.68
N GLU A 152 -4.40 23.18 -14.75
CA GLU A 152 -3.04 23.24 -14.20
C GLU A 152 -2.17 24.31 -14.88
N ALA A 153 -2.37 24.53 -16.19
CA ALA A 153 -1.67 25.56 -16.95
C ALA A 153 -2.02 26.97 -16.44
N GLU A 154 -3.29 27.21 -16.12
CA GLU A 154 -3.76 28.47 -15.53
C GLU A 154 -3.25 28.67 -14.11
N LYS A 155 -3.10 27.61 -13.30
CA LYS A 155 -2.45 27.67 -11.98
C LYS A 155 -0.97 28.00 -12.06
N SER A 156 -0.28 27.45 -13.06
CA SER A 156 1.19 27.52 -13.16
C SER A 156 1.70 28.92 -13.51
N ARG A 157 0.96 29.69 -14.33
CA ARG A 157 1.39 31.04 -14.76
C ARG A 157 1.42 32.05 -13.59
N PRO A 158 0.37 32.20 -12.76
CA PRO A 158 0.40 33.06 -11.58
C PRO A 158 1.45 32.62 -10.56
N LEU A 159 1.58 31.31 -10.31
CA LEU A 159 2.59 30.77 -9.40
C LEU A 159 4.01 31.18 -9.83
N SER A 160 4.34 31.05 -11.12
CA SER A 160 5.63 31.51 -11.64
C SER A 160 5.82 33.03 -11.49
N LYS A 161 4.76 33.83 -11.59
CA LYS A 161 4.85 35.29 -11.41
C LYS A 161 5.13 35.63 -9.96
N ILE A 162 4.42 34.99 -9.02
CA ILE A 162 4.61 35.15 -7.57
C ILE A 162 6.05 34.83 -7.18
N LEU A 163 6.58 33.68 -7.64
CA LEU A 163 7.95 33.27 -7.35
C LEU A 163 9.00 34.27 -7.84
N LYS A 164 8.77 34.92 -8.99
CA LYS A 164 9.67 35.94 -9.55
C LYS A 164 9.52 37.30 -8.87
N SER A 165 8.34 37.64 -8.36
CA SER A 165 8.10 38.93 -7.71
C SER A 165 8.67 39.02 -6.29
N VAL A 166 9.00 37.89 -5.66
CA VAL A 166 9.61 37.88 -4.31
C VAL A 166 11.10 38.24 -4.40
N PRO A 167 11.54 39.39 -3.85
CA PRO A 167 12.93 39.79 -3.87
C PRO A 167 13.78 38.86 -3.00
N ARG A 168 14.77 38.20 -3.61
CA ARG A 168 15.63 37.18 -2.96
C ARG A 168 16.42 37.69 -1.76
N THR A 169 16.63 39.00 -1.64
CA THR A 169 17.42 39.64 -0.58
C THR A 169 16.66 39.93 0.71
N VAL A 170 15.32 39.96 0.66
CA VAL A 170 14.48 40.40 1.80
C VAL A 170 13.46 39.35 2.21
N SER A 171 13.14 38.37 1.34
CA SER A 171 12.14 37.35 1.63
C SER A 171 12.47 36.03 0.95
N GLN A 172 12.24 34.93 1.68
CA GLN A 172 12.36 33.57 1.16
C GLN A 172 10.98 33.04 0.77
N CYS A 173 10.90 32.34 -0.36
CA CYS A 173 9.67 31.69 -0.83
C CYS A 173 9.89 30.17 -0.91
N TRP A 174 8.98 29.41 -0.31
CA TRP A 174 8.97 27.94 -0.32
C TRP A 174 7.77 27.45 -1.14
N SER A 175 8.01 26.61 -2.15
CA SER A 175 6.95 25.97 -2.93
C SER A 175 6.92 24.47 -2.67
N GLY A 176 5.83 23.97 -2.08
CA GLY A 176 5.57 22.53 -1.91
C GLY A 176 4.89 21.92 -3.14
N ARG A 177 5.25 20.67 -3.47
CA ARG A 177 4.56 19.84 -4.47
C ARG A 177 4.43 18.42 -3.94
N PHE A 178 3.32 17.76 -4.28
CA PHE A 178 3.05 16.37 -3.86
C PHE A 178 3.83 15.32 -4.66
N LEU A 179 4.10 15.58 -5.96
CA LEU A 179 4.76 14.62 -6.84
C LEU A 179 6.18 15.06 -7.23
N SER A 180 7.10 14.10 -7.18
CA SER A 180 8.51 14.31 -7.53
C SER A 180 8.76 14.53 -9.02
N ARG A 181 7.90 13.98 -9.90
CA ARG A 181 8.01 14.13 -11.37
C ARG A 181 7.97 15.58 -11.86
N ASN A 182 7.41 16.49 -11.05
CA ASN A 182 7.36 17.92 -11.35
C ASN A 182 8.43 18.72 -10.58
N LEU A 183 9.40 18.07 -9.93
CA LEU A 183 10.64 18.72 -9.52
C LEU A 183 11.52 18.94 -10.75
N LYS A 184 11.28 20.05 -11.46
CA LYS A 184 12.39 20.72 -12.12
C LYS A 184 13.20 21.40 -11.02
N TRP A 185 14.26 20.74 -10.57
CA TRP A 185 15.39 21.47 -10.00
C TRP A 185 15.92 22.33 -11.16
N SER A 186 15.85 23.65 -11.01
CA SER A 186 16.54 24.55 -11.92
C SER A 186 17.83 24.94 -11.21
N PRO A 187 18.96 24.23 -11.42
CA PRO A 187 20.22 24.92 -11.28
C PRO A 187 20.28 25.87 -12.47
N GLU A 188 20.27 27.17 -12.24
CA GLU A 188 21.02 28.06 -13.13
C GLU A 188 21.07 29.47 -12.54
N SER A 189 22.33 29.85 -12.27
CA SER A 189 22.94 31.17 -12.06
C SER A 189 22.33 32.11 -11.01
#